data_AF-A0A7V6YY81-F1
#
_entry.id   AF-A0A7V6YY81-F1
#
_cell.length_a   1.000
_cell.length_b   1.000
_cell.length_c   1.000
_cell.angle_alpha   90.00
_cell.angle_beta   90.00
_cell.angle_gamma   90.00
#
_symmetry.space_group_name_H-M   'P 1'
#
loop_
_entity.id
_entity.type
_entity.pdbx_description
1 polymer ?
#
loop_
_entity_poly.entity_id
_entity_poly.type
_entity_poly.pdbx_seq_one_letter_code
_entity_poly.pdbx_strand_id
1 'polypeptide(L)'
;MVRRFFAILPVLVASTVLAAAPKEYNIGDRVEEDIITPVPLVVVDIPGTEALKEREARRVHVIYRFHPNAINEVESAFRSTFATTRSNFLDHVQTRFGERTLSAEQIASTNFHELVSAFQRQNVLFPVSPALAATWAAGDPSSDYENTLAGLLRETMKQFIRSEESPDDIWVGSTLRLVSLAPNEVISEEIVLQRGTDVPKNRFLSHPRARTELQESLAAEDRAAARYVASFVKPNCTMEADLTRELRRRRMEGLVVADRYEPGQVIARRGQVVDAKIKAALDQLREKTAVQRLEPIIMTQPDRAPATHEGATLWIVAGTAGALVLLLAVGWTIARHRLQRRYLPMALDNLSAYPPIEASGDWRQRAIAAEERAQKAQAMVRAGLLAHLAQWLSDRMTRKLLTQRAELVDAHQKAALEMAELEARLEKVQAPLQDRLLAYERRIAELEKELSIKGEENRELIKAKIRVVRKQLEIERGKSRVEFN
;
A
#
# COMPACT_ATOMS: atom_id res chain seq x y z
N MET A 1 -98.24 20.23 -15.54
CA MET A 1 -97.25 20.09 -16.64
C MET A 1 -96.03 20.93 -16.27
N VAL A 2 -94.85 20.31 -16.33
CA VAL A 2 -93.49 20.91 -16.31
C VAL A 2 -92.97 21.46 -14.95
N ARG A 3 -92.33 20.55 -14.20
CA ARG A 3 -91.25 20.83 -13.25
C ARG A 3 -90.00 21.29 -14.02
N ARG A 4 -89.35 22.38 -13.59
CA ARG A 4 -87.93 22.66 -13.93
C ARG A 4 -87.16 23.01 -12.66
N PHE A 5 -86.33 22.05 -12.25
CA PHE A 5 -85.25 22.20 -11.29
C PHE A 5 -84.18 23.11 -11.88
N PHE A 6 -83.80 24.18 -11.16
CA PHE A 6 -82.54 24.88 -11.38
C PHE A 6 -81.50 24.24 -10.46
N ALA A 7 -80.52 23.57 -11.06
CA ALA A 7 -79.37 23.00 -10.37
C ALA A 7 -78.34 24.10 -10.10
N ILE A 8 -77.95 24.24 -8.84
CA ILE A 8 -76.82 25.05 -8.38
C ILE A 8 -75.56 24.20 -8.62
N LEU A 9 -74.67 24.68 -9.49
CA LEU A 9 -73.36 24.06 -9.75
C LEU A 9 -72.32 24.71 -8.81
N PRO A 10 -71.64 23.96 -7.92
CA PRO A 10 -70.53 24.50 -7.16
C PRO A 10 -69.28 24.53 -8.06
N VAL A 11 -68.74 25.73 -8.26
CA VAL A 11 -67.41 25.93 -8.86
C VAL A 11 -66.37 25.51 -7.82
N LEU A 12 -65.88 24.28 -7.96
CA LEU A 12 -64.74 23.78 -7.21
C LEU A 12 -63.48 24.42 -7.80
N VAL A 13 -62.93 25.44 -7.13
CA VAL A 13 -61.61 25.99 -7.45
C VAL A 13 -60.57 24.96 -7.01
N ALA A 14 -60.18 24.08 -7.94
CA ALA A 14 -59.00 23.26 -7.76
C ALA A 14 -57.77 24.15 -7.96
N SER A 15 -57.20 24.64 -6.86
CA SER A 15 -55.86 25.23 -6.85
C SER A 15 -54.82 24.14 -7.15
N THR A 16 -54.57 23.89 -8.43
CA THR A 16 -53.41 23.10 -8.86
C THR A 16 -52.18 23.97 -8.65
N VAL A 17 -51.49 23.77 -7.52
CA VAL A 17 -50.10 24.20 -7.36
C VAL A 17 -49.28 23.35 -8.33
N LEU A 18 -49.06 23.88 -9.52
CA LEU A 18 -48.12 23.34 -10.48
C LEU A 18 -46.73 23.54 -9.86
N ALA A 19 -46.17 22.50 -9.23
CA ALA A 19 -44.81 22.52 -8.74
C ALA A 19 -43.89 22.78 -9.94
N ALA A 20 -43.40 24.02 -10.06
CA ALA A 20 -42.44 24.41 -11.08
C ALA A 20 -41.25 23.45 -11.03
N ALA A 21 -40.72 23.08 -12.20
CA ALA A 21 -39.50 22.28 -12.27
C ALA A 21 -38.42 22.96 -11.41
N PRO A 22 -37.75 22.23 -10.49
CA PRO A 22 -36.79 22.85 -9.59
C PRO A 22 -35.67 23.49 -10.42
N LYS A 23 -35.47 24.80 -10.27
CA LYS A 23 -34.34 25.54 -10.85
C LYS A 23 -33.04 24.83 -10.47
N GLU A 24 -32.11 24.72 -11.43
CA GLU A 24 -30.78 24.20 -11.16
C GLU A 24 -29.97 25.28 -10.43
N TYR A 25 -29.60 25.01 -9.18
CA TYR A 25 -28.76 25.89 -8.38
C TYR A 25 -27.31 25.41 -8.39
N ASN A 26 -26.38 26.33 -8.65
CA ASN A 26 -24.94 26.10 -8.55
C ASN A 26 -24.40 26.61 -7.21
N ILE A 27 -23.17 26.18 -6.86
CA ILE A 27 -22.49 26.65 -5.65
C ILE A 27 -22.27 28.17 -5.76
N GLY A 28 -22.74 28.93 -4.77
CA GLY A 28 -22.67 30.39 -4.77
C GLY A 28 -23.95 31.11 -5.21
N ASP A 29 -24.94 30.39 -5.76
CA ASP A 29 -26.24 30.97 -6.09
C ASP A 29 -27.05 31.24 -4.82
N ARG A 30 -27.95 32.23 -4.88
CA ARG A 30 -28.89 32.52 -3.78
C ARG A 30 -30.20 31.80 -4.03
N VAL A 31 -30.66 31.08 -3.02
CA VAL A 31 -31.93 30.35 -3.05
C VAL A 31 -33.09 31.34 -3.12
N GLU A 32 -33.95 31.23 -4.14
CA GLU A 32 -35.05 32.18 -4.37
C GLU A 32 -36.31 31.85 -3.56
N GLU A 33 -36.47 30.59 -3.14
CA GLU A 33 -37.65 30.07 -2.43
C GLU A 33 -37.24 29.01 -1.39
N ASP A 34 -38.03 28.83 -0.33
CA ASP A 34 -37.73 27.79 0.67
C ASP A 34 -37.82 26.40 0.04
N ILE A 35 -36.72 25.65 0.05
CA ILE A 35 -36.65 24.30 -0.53
C ILE A 35 -36.89 23.27 0.57
N ILE A 36 -37.94 22.48 0.42
CA ILE A 36 -38.38 21.48 1.40
C ILE A 36 -38.24 20.08 0.78
N THR A 37 -37.81 19.09 1.57
CA THR A 37 -37.74 17.68 1.16
C THR A 37 -39.12 17.01 1.21
N PRO A 38 -39.73 16.58 0.09
CA PRO A 38 -40.95 15.76 0.14
C PRO A 38 -40.71 14.30 0.53
N VAL A 39 -39.46 13.82 0.51
CA VAL A 39 -39.05 12.41 0.65
C VAL A 39 -37.85 12.32 1.59
N PRO A 40 -37.68 11.24 2.38
CA PRO A 40 -36.49 11.09 3.22
C PRO A 40 -35.21 11.03 2.38
N LEU A 41 -34.23 11.83 2.75
CA LEU A 41 -32.96 12.00 2.05
C LEU A 41 -31.79 11.73 2.98
N VAL A 42 -30.73 11.10 2.44
CA VAL A 42 -29.51 10.76 3.17
C VAL A 42 -28.34 11.30 2.36
N VAL A 43 -27.95 12.53 2.68
CA VAL A 43 -26.96 13.28 1.91
C VAL A 43 -25.58 13.03 2.50
N VAL A 44 -24.66 12.56 1.67
CA VAL A 44 -23.27 12.38 2.09
C VAL A 44 -22.61 13.75 2.25
N ASP A 45 -22.16 14.05 3.46
CA ASP A 45 -21.36 15.23 3.74
C ASP A 45 -19.91 14.96 3.30
N ILE A 46 -19.55 15.38 2.09
CA ILE A 46 -18.20 15.20 1.53
C ILE A 46 -17.13 15.83 2.46
N PRO A 47 -17.19 17.13 2.82
CA PRO A 47 -16.16 17.72 3.68
C PRO A 47 -16.16 17.12 5.10
N GLY A 48 -17.32 16.76 5.66
CA GLY A 48 -17.38 16.05 6.94
C GLY A 48 -16.76 14.65 6.89
N THR A 49 -16.99 13.93 5.78
CA THR A 49 -16.41 12.62 5.53
C THR A 49 -14.90 12.68 5.36
N GLU A 50 -14.38 13.67 4.62
CA GLU A 50 -12.93 13.89 4.47
C GLU A 50 -12.27 14.21 5.81
N ALA A 51 -12.87 15.13 6.59
CA ALA A 51 -12.36 15.46 7.92
C ALA A 51 -12.37 14.25 8.87
N LEU A 52 -13.39 13.39 8.79
CA LEU A 52 -13.44 12.15 9.57
C LEU A 52 -12.37 11.16 9.12
N LYS A 53 -12.22 10.96 7.81
CA LYS A 53 -11.19 10.09 7.22
C LYS A 53 -9.78 10.54 7.60
N GLU A 54 -9.51 11.85 7.57
CA GLU A 54 -8.21 12.39 7.97
C GLU A 54 -7.93 12.14 9.47
N ARG A 55 -8.93 12.35 10.33
CA ARG A 55 -8.82 12.05 11.77
C ARG A 55 -8.56 10.58 12.04
N GLU A 56 -9.26 9.68 11.34
CA GLU A 56 -9.06 8.23 11.48
C GLU A 56 -7.73 7.76 10.88
N ALA A 57 -7.29 8.34 9.75
CA ALA A 57 -5.98 8.04 9.17
C ALA A 57 -4.84 8.41 10.11
N ARG A 58 -4.95 9.52 10.85
CA ARG A 58 -3.97 9.95 11.86
C ARG A 58 -3.90 9.02 13.07
N ARG A 59 -4.94 8.23 13.35
CA ARG A 59 -4.92 7.19 14.41
C ARG A 59 -4.07 5.99 14.03
N VAL A 60 -3.84 5.76 12.74
CA VAL A 60 -2.93 4.71 12.26
C VAL A 60 -1.50 5.25 12.29
N HIS A 61 -0.72 4.78 13.27
CA HIS A 61 0.69 5.11 13.41
C HIS A 61 1.50 4.67 12.19
N VAL A 62 2.53 5.45 11.87
CA VAL A 62 3.48 5.12 10.79
C VAL A 62 4.30 3.90 11.18
N ILE A 63 4.50 2.98 10.24
CA ILE A 63 5.19 1.73 10.48
C ILE A 63 6.66 1.84 10.10
N TYR A 64 7.52 1.44 11.04
CA TYR A 64 8.94 1.27 10.85
C TYR A 64 9.34 -0.19 11.01
N ARG A 65 10.14 -0.67 10.06
CA ARG A 65 10.79 -1.96 10.09
C ARG A 65 12.17 -1.82 10.73
N PHE A 66 12.44 -2.61 11.76
CA PHE A 66 13.73 -2.68 12.44
C PHE A 66 14.53 -3.89 11.98
N HIS A 67 15.80 -3.66 11.65
CA HIS A 67 16.76 -4.67 11.19
C HIS A 67 17.76 -5.00 12.31
N PRO A 68 17.51 -6.01 13.15
CA PRO A 68 18.39 -6.34 14.28
C PRO A 68 19.78 -6.81 13.84
N ASN A 69 19.89 -7.41 12.66
CA ASN A 69 21.16 -7.93 12.12
C ASN A 69 22.12 -6.82 11.68
N ALA A 70 21.63 -5.59 11.45
CA ALA A 70 22.46 -4.47 11.03
C ALA A 70 23.61 -4.19 12.00
N ILE A 71 23.41 -4.44 13.30
CA ILE A 71 24.45 -4.30 14.33
C ILE A 71 25.63 -5.24 14.03
N ASN A 72 25.33 -6.51 13.75
CA ASN A 72 26.35 -7.54 13.51
C ASN A 72 27.08 -7.31 12.19
N GLU A 73 26.36 -6.89 11.14
CA GLU A 73 26.96 -6.56 9.84
C GLU A 73 27.93 -5.38 9.95
N VAL A 74 27.52 -4.34 10.66
CA VAL A 74 28.33 -3.13 10.87
C VAL A 74 29.56 -3.42 11.71
N GLU A 75 29.43 -4.19 12.80
CA GLU A 75 30.59 -4.58 13.61
C GLU A 75 31.55 -5.49 12.82
N SER A 76 31.05 -6.49 12.11
CA SER A 76 31.88 -7.37 11.29
C SER A 76 32.63 -6.58 10.21
N ALA A 77 31.96 -5.62 9.57
CA ALA A 77 32.60 -4.73 8.60
C ALA A 77 33.73 -3.93 9.26
N PHE A 78 33.46 -3.28 10.40
CA PHE A 78 34.47 -2.52 11.14
C PHE A 78 35.70 -3.35 11.49
N ARG A 79 35.51 -4.53 12.11
CA ARG A 79 36.61 -5.41 12.51
C ARG A 79 37.43 -5.88 11.32
N SER A 80 36.78 -6.22 10.20
CA SER A 80 37.46 -6.65 8.99
C SER A 80 38.32 -5.54 8.37
N THR A 81 37.81 -4.30 8.35
CA THR A 81 38.56 -3.15 7.84
C THR A 81 39.71 -2.80 8.78
N PHE A 82 39.51 -2.81 10.10
CA PHE A 82 40.57 -2.58 11.09
C PHE A 82 41.71 -3.59 10.96
N ALA A 83 41.38 -4.89 10.85
CA ALA A 83 42.36 -5.96 10.65
C ALA A 83 43.13 -5.79 9.34
N THR A 84 42.44 -5.42 8.26
CA THR A 84 43.05 -5.14 6.95
C THR A 84 44.02 -3.96 7.05
N THR A 85 43.61 -2.85 7.65
CA THR A 85 44.47 -1.67 7.84
C THR A 85 45.71 -2.00 8.66
N ARG A 86 45.56 -2.79 9.74
CA ARG A 86 46.69 -3.26 10.54
C ARG A 86 47.64 -4.14 9.72
N SER A 87 47.11 -5.09 8.94
CA SER A 87 47.96 -5.93 8.09
C SER A 87 48.76 -5.10 7.09
N ASN A 88 48.10 -4.17 6.40
CA ASN A 88 48.75 -3.28 5.45
C ASN A 88 49.86 -2.46 6.10
N PHE A 89 49.63 -1.94 7.31
CA PHE A 89 50.66 -1.23 8.08
C PHE A 89 51.86 -2.13 8.39
N LEU A 90 51.62 -3.35 8.88
CA LEU A 90 52.67 -4.32 9.20
C LEU A 90 53.46 -4.76 7.96
N ASP A 91 52.81 -4.84 6.79
CA ASP A 91 53.48 -5.16 5.53
C ASP A 91 54.42 -4.00 5.10
N HIS A 92 54.04 -2.75 5.34
CA HIS A 92 54.95 -1.60 5.17
C HIS A 92 56.12 -1.62 6.16
N VAL A 93 55.87 -2.01 7.42
CA VAL A 93 56.93 -2.19 8.43
C VAL A 93 57.92 -3.27 7.97
N GLN A 94 57.42 -4.44 7.55
CA GLN A 94 58.25 -5.53 7.04
C GLN A 94 59.05 -5.12 5.80
N THR A 95 58.47 -4.33 4.90
CA THR A 95 59.17 -3.84 3.71
C THR A 95 60.32 -2.90 4.06
N ARG A 96 60.16 -2.06 5.09
CA ARG A 96 61.16 -1.04 5.45
C ARG A 96 62.23 -1.53 6.42
N PHE A 97 61.87 -2.44 7.34
CA PHE A 97 62.76 -2.91 8.41
C PHE A 97 63.18 -4.38 8.24
N GLY A 98 62.58 -5.13 7.31
CA GLY A 98 62.84 -6.56 7.09
C GLY A 98 62.14 -7.49 8.09
N GLU A 99 61.59 -6.94 9.17
CA GLU A 99 60.91 -7.66 10.25
C GLU A 99 59.50 -7.10 10.48
N ARG A 100 58.57 -7.95 10.93
CA ARG A 100 57.17 -7.56 11.18
C ARG A 100 56.97 -6.98 12.59
N THR A 101 57.87 -7.30 13.52
CA THR A 101 57.89 -6.81 14.90
C THR A 101 59.18 -6.04 15.14
N LEU A 102 59.08 -4.86 15.74
CA LEU A 102 60.19 -3.96 15.98
C LEU A 102 60.54 -3.90 17.46
N SER A 103 61.84 -3.72 17.75
CA SER A 103 62.34 -3.40 19.08
C SER A 103 61.99 -1.96 19.49
N ALA A 104 62.04 -1.67 20.79
CA ALA A 104 61.78 -0.33 21.32
C ALA A 104 62.71 0.75 20.72
N GLU A 105 63.97 0.41 20.42
CA GLU A 105 64.93 1.31 19.77
C GLU A 105 64.54 1.63 18.33
N GLN A 106 64.07 0.63 17.57
CA GLN A 106 63.59 0.83 16.20
C GLN A 106 62.30 1.65 16.15
N ILE A 107 61.40 1.47 17.13
CA ILE A 107 60.16 2.26 17.26
C ILE A 107 60.48 3.73 17.56
N ALA A 108 61.51 4.01 18.37
CA ALA A 108 61.96 5.38 18.66
C ALA A 108 62.75 6.03 17.50
N SER A 109 63.03 5.31 16.42
CA SER A 109 63.83 5.81 15.31
C SER A 109 63.08 6.82 14.41
N THR A 110 63.82 7.76 13.81
CA THR A 110 63.28 8.71 12.83
C THR A 110 62.64 8.01 11.63
N ASN A 111 63.20 6.87 11.21
CA ASN A 111 62.67 6.06 10.10
C ASN A 111 61.24 5.56 10.39
N PHE A 112 60.96 5.20 11.63
CA PHE A 112 59.62 4.76 12.04
C PHE A 112 58.63 5.92 12.01
N HIS A 113 59.01 7.09 12.57
CA HIS A 113 58.18 8.29 12.52
C HIS A 113 57.84 8.74 11.09
N GLU A 114 58.79 8.64 10.16
CA GLU A 114 58.55 8.92 8.73
C GLU A 114 57.58 7.92 8.10
N LEU A 115 57.71 6.62 8.41
CA LEU A 115 56.80 5.59 7.94
C LEU A 115 55.37 5.85 8.42
N VAL A 116 55.20 6.14 9.72
CA VAL A 116 53.88 6.46 10.30
C VAL A 116 53.28 7.69 9.61
N SER A 117 54.08 8.75 9.43
CA SER A 117 53.63 9.98 8.76
C SER A 117 53.27 9.77 7.29
N ALA A 118 53.98 8.88 6.58
CA ALA A 118 53.64 8.51 5.21
C ALA A 118 52.35 7.68 5.15
N PHE A 119 52.18 6.72 6.07
CA PHE A 119 51.01 5.86 6.14
C PHE A 119 49.74 6.65 6.51
N GLN A 120 49.83 7.61 7.45
CA GLN A 120 48.74 8.51 7.82
C GLN A 120 48.25 9.35 6.64
N ARG A 121 49.16 9.85 5.79
CA ARG A 121 48.80 10.62 4.59
C ARG A 121 48.00 9.79 3.57
N GLN A 122 48.23 8.48 3.52
CA GLN A 122 47.51 7.57 2.63
C GLN A 122 46.17 7.09 3.23
N ASN A 123 46.07 7.00 4.56
CA ASN A 123 44.90 6.47 5.26
C ASN A 123 44.12 7.57 5.99
N VAL A 124 43.44 8.43 5.21
CA VAL A 124 42.69 9.59 5.72
C VAL A 124 41.46 9.18 6.55
N LEU A 125 40.85 8.03 6.23
CA LEU A 125 39.65 7.56 6.92
C LEU A 125 39.93 7.09 8.35
N PHE A 126 41.05 6.42 8.60
CA PHE A 126 41.53 6.02 9.93
C PHE A 126 43.02 6.36 10.07
N PRO A 127 43.37 7.57 10.56
CA PRO A 127 44.76 7.90 10.78
C PRO A 127 45.24 7.11 11.99
N VAL A 128 46.21 6.23 11.74
CA VAL A 128 46.87 5.45 12.79
C VAL A 128 47.65 6.41 13.67
N SER A 129 47.27 6.55 14.94
CA SER A 129 48.02 7.40 15.87
C SER A 129 49.44 6.86 16.07
N PRO A 130 50.43 7.71 16.39
CA PRO A 130 51.80 7.23 16.65
C PRO A 130 51.86 6.18 17.77
N ALA A 131 51.01 6.33 18.80
CA ALA A 131 50.88 5.35 19.87
C ALA A 131 50.33 4.01 19.36
N LEU A 132 49.27 4.02 18.57
CA LEU A 132 48.69 2.81 17.99
C LEU A 132 49.66 2.10 17.04
N ALA A 133 50.35 2.86 16.19
CA ALA A 133 51.38 2.35 15.30
C ALA A 133 52.51 1.66 16.08
N ALA A 134 52.96 2.27 17.18
CA ALA A 134 53.98 1.69 18.05
C ALA A 134 53.50 0.38 18.68
N THR A 135 52.24 0.31 19.14
CA THR A 135 51.69 -0.93 19.71
C THR A 135 51.61 -2.05 18.68
N TRP A 136 51.15 -1.76 17.45
CA TRP A 136 51.12 -2.73 16.36
C TRP A 136 52.52 -3.22 16.00
N ALA A 137 53.48 -2.31 15.89
CA ALA A 137 54.86 -2.64 15.56
C ALA A 137 55.56 -3.43 16.69
N ALA A 138 55.16 -3.27 17.95
CA ALA A 138 55.64 -4.07 19.08
C ALA A 138 55.07 -5.51 19.08
N GLY A 139 54.13 -5.83 18.17
CA GLY A 139 53.49 -7.14 18.07
C GLY A 139 52.18 -7.28 18.85
N ASP A 140 51.69 -6.20 19.48
CA ASP A 140 50.40 -6.20 20.15
C ASP A 140 49.27 -6.02 19.11
N PRO A 141 48.25 -6.90 19.08
CA PRO A 141 47.10 -6.74 18.20
C PRO A 141 46.25 -5.48 18.50
N SER A 142 46.42 -4.84 19.65
CA SER A 142 45.61 -3.72 20.16
C SER A 142 44.14 -4.07 20.31
N SER A 143 43.86 -5.30 20.74
CA SER A 143 42.50 -5.84 20.85
C SER A 143 41.60 -5.01 21.78
N ASP A 144 42.16 -4.40 22.83
CA ASP A 144 41.40 -3.56 23.76
C ASP A 144 40.90 -2.26 23.10
N TYR A 145 41.74 -1.63 22.28
CA TYR A 145 41.36 -0.45 21.52
C TYR A 145 40.29 -0.78 20.48
N GLU A 146 40.48 -1.87 19.72
CA GLU A 146 39.49 -2.36 18.75
C GLU A 146 38.15 -2.66 19.43
N ASN A 147 38.16 -3.37 20.57
CA ASN A 147 36.96 -3.74 21.30
C ASN A 147 36.23 -2.53 21.88
N THR A 148 36.96 -1.50 22.31
CA THR A 148 36.37 -0.24 22.79
C THR A 148 35.61 0.46 21.67
N LEU A 149 36.22 0.61 20.49
CA LEU A 149 35.59 1.22 19.32
C LEU A 149 34.40 0.39 18.81
N ALA A 150 34.54 -0.93 18.75
CA ALA A 150 33.46 -1.84 18.38
C ALA A 150 32.29 -1.78 19.37
N GLY A 151 32.58 -1.67 20.67
CA GLY A 151 31.59 -1.51 21.73
C GLY A 151 30.78 -0.22 21.59
N LEU A 152 31.44 0.90 21.30
CA LEU A 152 30.78 2.19 21.04
C LEU A 152 29.88 2.11 19.80
N LEU A 153 30.39 1.56 18.70
CA LEU A 153 29.62 1.36 17.47
C LEU A 153 28.38 0.49 17.71
N ARG A 154 28.53 -0.61 18.47
CA ARG A 154 27.43 -1.49 18.86
C ARG A 154 26.40 -0.75 19.68
N GLU A 155 26.81 0.08 20.65
CA GLU A 155 25.87 0.86 21.47
C GLU A 155 25.08 1.87 20.64
N THR A 156 25.73 2.60 19.73
CA THR A 156 25.04 3.50 18.79
C THR A 156 24.06 2.74 17.91
N MET A 157 24.46 1.58 17.37
CA MET A 157 23.61 0.78 16.48
C MET A 157 22.45 0.07 17.21
N LYS A 158 22.42 0.02 18.55
CA LYS A 158 21.23 -0.41 19.33
C LYS A 158 20.09 0.60 19.27
N GLN A 159 20.40 1.87 19.02
CA GLN A 159 19.40 2.93 18.89
C GLN A 159 18.64 2.79 17.56
N PHE A 160 17.43 3.37 17.47
CA PHE A 160 16.63 3.31 16.25
C PHE A 160 17.07 4.40 15.26
N ILE A 161 17.97 4.06 14.34
CA ILE A 161 18.55 4.96 13.35
C ILE A 161 17.73 4.90 12.07
N ARG A 162 17.00 5.99 11.78
CA ARG A 162 16.18 6.13 10.56
C ARG A 162 16.99 6.68 9.39
N SER A 163 16.61 6.24 8.18
CA SER A 163 17.01 6.93 6.95
C SER A 163 16.41 8.34 6.92
N GLU A 164 17.09 9.25 6.23
CA GLU A 164 16.62 10.63 6.04
C GLU A 164 15.53 10.72 4.97
N GLU A 165 15.50 9.75 4.04
CA GLU A 165 14.48 9.62 3.01
C GLU A 165 13.13 9.25 3.64
N SER A 166 12.33 10.28 3.92
CA SER A 166 10.92 10.16 4.25
C SER A 166 10.12 10.82 3.12
N PRO A 167 9.17 10.12 2.48
CA PRO A 167 8.18 10.74 1.62
C PRO A 167 7.43 11.85 2.36
N ASP A 168 7.35 13.03 1.76
CA ASP A 168 6.71 14.22 2.36
C ASP A 168 5.19 14.05 2.55
N ASP A 169 4.59 13.12 1.81
CA ASP A 169 3.15 12.85 1.80
C ASP A 169 2.64 12.10 3.05
N ILE A 170 3.55 11.56 3.88
CA ILE A 170 3.17 10.74 5.04
C ILE A 170 3.36 11.52 6.34
N TRP A 171 2.24 11.92 6.95
CA TRP A 171 2.30 12.52 8.28
C TRP A 171 2.80 11.51 9.34
N VAL A 172 3.83 11.94 10.07
CA VAL A 172 4.49 11.19 11.15
C VAL A 172 4.07 11.77 12.51
N GLY A 173 3.30 10.98 13.27
CA GLY A 173 2.82 11.36 14.60
C GLY A 173 3.88 11.34 15.71
N SER A 174 3.43 11.53 16.95
CA SER A 174 4.28 11.46 18.15
C SER A 174 4.73 10.04 18.50
N THR A 175 3.94 9.04 18.10
CA THR A 175 4.17 7.62 18.33
C THR A 175 4.24 6.89 17.00
N LEU A 176 5.18 5.96 16.90
CA LEU A 176 5.49 5.19 15.71
C LEU A 176 5.34 3.70 16.04
N ARG A 177 4.89 2.91 15.07
CA ARG A 177 4.78 1.46 15.24
C ARG A 177 6.05 0.80 14.71
N LEU A 178 6.79 0.14 15.60
CA LEU A 178 8.01 -0.59 15.28
C LEU A 178 7.71 -2.08 15.12
N VAL A 179 8.25 -2.69 14.06
CA VAL A 179 8.18 -4.14 13.83
C VAL A 179 9.60 -4.66 13.63
N SER A 180 10.02 -5.60 14.49
CA SER A 180 11.30 -6.30 14.34
C SER A 180 11.12 -7.52 13.44
N LEU A 181 11.91 -7.62 12.37
CA LEU A 181 11.83 -8.71 11.40
C LEU A 181 13.19 -9.39 11.21
N ALA A 182 13.16 -10.65 10.80
CA ALA A 182 14.32 -11.33 10.26
C ALA A 182 14.66 -10.79 8.84
N PRO A 183 15.91 -10.90 8.36
CA PRO A 183 16.39 -10.27 7.12
C PRO A 183 15.64 -10.66 5.85
N ASN A 184 14.93 -11.79 5.84
CA ASN A 184 14.18 -12.29 4.69
C ASN A 184 12.65 -12.38 4.95
N GLU A 185 12.18 -11.80 6.06
CA GLU A 185 10.76 -11.83 6.41
C GLU A 185 10.05 -10.65 5.74
N VAL A 186 9.02 -10.95 4.95
CA VAL A 186 8.19 -9.92 4.31
C VAL A 186 7.23 -9.37 5.36
N ILE A 187 7.18 -8.05 5.47
CA ILE A 187 6.24 -7.40 6.38
C ILE A 187 4.81 -7.53 5.85
N SER A 188 3.90 -8.03 6.68
CA SER A 188 2.47 -8.11 6.40
C SER A 188 1.67 -7.40 7.49
N GLU A 189 0.41 -7.05 7.19
CA GLU A 189 -0.52 -6.45 8.16
C GLU A 189 -0.68 -7.30 9.42
N GLU A 190 -0.80 -8.63 9.28
CA GLU A 190 -0.92 -9.54 10.42
C GLU A 190 0.30 -9.48 11.33
N ILE A 191 1.50 -9.40 10.75
CA ILE A 191 2.74 -9.31 11.52
C ILE A 191 2.81 -7.96 12.25
N VAL A 192 2.38 -6.87 11.61
CA VAL A 192 2.29 -5.55 12.26
C VAL A 192 1.34 -5.58 13.46
N LEU A 193 0.20 -6.29 13.35
CA LEU A 193 -0.76 -6.38 14.44
C LEU A 193 -0.28 -7.27 15.58
N GLN A 194 0.41 -8.37 15.27
CA GLN A 194 0.87 -9.34 16.27
C GLN A 194 2.18 -8.92 16.96
N ARG A 195 3.12 -8.35 16.21
CA ARG A 195 4.48 -8.03 16.68
C ARG A 195 4.78 -6.54 16.76
N GLY A 196 3.86 -5.69 16.32
CA GLY A 196 4.06 -4.24 16.32
C GLY A 196 4.03 -3.67 17.74
N THR A 197 5.08 -2.93 18.09
CA THR A 197 5.15 -2.19 19.35
C THR A 197 5.12 -0.69 19.08
N ASP A 198 4.32 0.03 19.85
CA ASP A 198 4.24 1.49 19.74
C ASP A 198 5.38 2.13 20.54
N VAL A 199 6.22 2.90 19.84
CA VAL A 199 7.44 3.53 20.36
C VAL A 199 7.37 5.04 20.13
N PRO A 200 7.70 5.89 21.12
CA PRO A 200 7.67 7.33 20.94
C PRO A 200 8.76 7.77 19.95
N LYS A 201 8.45 8.79 19.15
CA LYS A 201 9.32 9.33 18.10
C LYS A 201 10.69 9.79 18.61
N ASN A 202 10.80 10.22 19.86
CA ASN A 202 12.06 10.67 20.46
C ASN A 202 13.11 9.56 20.62
N ARG A 203 12.70 8.28 20.56
CA ARG A 203 13.63 7.14 20.55
C ARG A 203 14.29 6.90 19.20
N PHE A 204 13.83 7.58 18.14
CA PHE A 204 14.37 7.47 16.80
C PHE A 204 15.35 8.62 16.51
N LEU A 205 16.54 8.27 16.06
CA LEU A 205 17.59 9.19 15.68
C LEU A 205 17.74 9.21 14.17
N SER A 206 17.94 10.40 13.59
CA SER A 206 18.33 10.48 12.18
C SER A 206 19.75 9.96 12.01
N HIS A 207 20.03 9.32 10.87
CA HIS A 207 21.37 8.88 10.49
C HIS A 207 22.47 9.93 10.70
N PRO A 208 22.35 11.19 10.22
CA PRO A 208 23.37 12.21 10.47
C PRO A 208 23.55 12.52 11.96
N ARG A 209 22.45 12.57 12.73
CA ARG A 209 22.52 12.83 14.17
C ARG A 209 23.21 11.71 14.93
N ALA A 210 22.93 10.45 14.61
CA ALA A 210 23.59 9.31 15.21
C ALA A 210 25.11 9.33 14.95
N ARG A 211 25.54 9.76 13.76
CA ARG A 211 26.96 9.95 13.43
C ARG A 211 27.61 11.06 14.23
N THR A 212 26.92 12.20 14.39
CA THR A 212 27.43 13.32 15.19
C THR A 212 27.52 12.96 16.67
N GLU A 213 26.48 12.35 17.26
CA GLU A 213 26.49 11.93 18.67
C GLU A 213 27.61 10.91 18.94
N LEU A 214 27.85 9.96 18.04
CA LEU A 214 28.99 9.04 18.16
C LEU A 214 30.33 9.77 18.07
N GLN A 215 30.47 10.75 17.18
CA GLN A 215 31.71 11.54 17.08
C GLN A 215 31.99 12.37 18.34
N GLU A 216 30.94 12.89 18.98
CA GLU A 216 31.02 13.66 20.22
C GLU A 216 31.28 12.80 21.45
N SER A 217 30.95 11.51 21.40
CA SER A 217 31.17 10.56 22.51
C SER A 217 32.65 10.23 22.76
N LEU A 218 33.53 10.46 21.78
CA LEU A 218 34.97 10.24 21.91
C LEU A 218 35.72 11.52 22.29
N ALA A 219 36.87 11.35 22.97
CA ALA A 219 37.74 12.45 23.34
C ALA A 219 38.29 13.21 22.11
N ALA A 220 38.70 14.46 22.32
CA ALA A 220 39.20 15.32 21.24
C ALA A 220 40.43 14.74 20.52
N GLU A 221 41.25 13.96 21.22
CA GLU A 221 42.44 13.28 20.74
C GLU A 221 42.11 12.15 19.73
N ASP A 222 40.94 11.51 19.90
CA ASP A 222 40.47 10.39 19.08
C ASP A 222 39.49 10.81 17.98
N ARG A 223 39.35 12.11 17.69
CA ARG A 223 38.37 12.63 16.71
C ARG A 223 38.43 11.94 15.35
N ALA A 224 39.61 11.56 14.90
CA ALA A 224 39.75 10.91 13.61
C ALA A 224 39.30 9.44 13.64
N ALA A 225 39.60 8.72 14.73
CA ALA A 225 39.01 7.41 14.99
C ALA A 225 37.48 7.51 15.14
N ALA A 226 36.98 8.57 15.78
CA ALA A 226 35.55 8.83 15.92
C ALA A 226 34.85 9.01 14.56
N ARG A 227 35.45 9.81 13.65
CA ARG A 227 34.95 9.96 12.27
C ARG A 227 34.99 8.64 11.50
N TYR A 228 36.04 7.85 11.69
CA TYR A 228 36.18 6.54 11.09
C TYR A 228 35.05 5.60 11.52
N VAL A 229 34.87 5.41 12.83
CA VAL A 229 33.82 4.53 13.38
C VAL A 229 32.43 5.04 12.97
N ALA A 230 32.21 6.36 13.00
CA ALA A 230 30.96 6.97 12.54
C ALA A 230 30.70 6.83 11.04
N SER A 231 31.68 6.42 10.22
CA SER A 231 31.46 6.08 8.81
C SER A 231 30.79 4.72 8.63
N PHE A 232 30.90 3.82 9.61
CA PHE A 232 30.26 2.50 9.58
C PHE A 232 28.80 2.51 10.04
N VAL A 233 28.34 3.59 10.68
CA VAL A 233 26.95 3.72 11.13
C VAL A 233 26.02 3.66 9.93
N LYS A 234 25.05 2.73 9.98
CA LYS A 234 24.04 2.54 8.93
C LYS A 234 22.63 2.74 9.50
N PRO A 235 21.67 3.18 8.68
CA PRO A 235 20.26 3.13 9.06
C PRO A 235 19.84 1.68 9.35
N ASN A 236 19.25 1.44 10.52
CA ASN A 236 18.70 0.14 10.92
C ASN A 236 17.16 0.14 10.99
N CYS A 237 16.54 1.30 10.75
CA CYS A 237 15.09 1.47 10.68
C CYS A 237 14.68 2.00 9.30
N THR A 238 13.85 1.24 8.60
CA THR A 238 13.28 1.64 7.30
C THR A 238 11.79 1.90 7.46
N MET A 239 11.29 2.96 6.80
CA MET A 239 9.86 3.29 6.87
C MET A 239 9.07 2.53 5.82
N GLU A 240 7.98 1.88 6.25
CA GLU A 240 7.08 1.15 5.37
C GLU A 240 5.96 2.05 4.87
N ALA A 241 6.31 2.91 3.90
CA ALA A 241 5.39 3.88 3.33
C ALA A 241 4.13 3.20 2.73
N ASP A 242 4.32 2.17 1.91
CA ASP A 242 3.23 1.52 1.17
C ASP A 242 2.28 0.77 2.11
N LEU A 243 2.83 0.04 3.09
CA LEU A 243 2.03 -0.66 4.09
C LEU A 243 1.27 0.31 5.00
N THR A 244 1.89 1.44 5.36
CA THR A 244 1.21 2.50 6.13
C THR A 244 0.04 3.08 5.33
N ARG A 245 0.21 3.31 4.02
CA ARG A 245 -0.89 3.77 3.15
C ARG A 245 -2.00 2.74 3.06
N GLU A 246 -1.65 1.46 2.90
CA GLU A 246 -2.63 0.37 2.83
C GLU A 246 -3.49 0.28 4.09
N LEU A 247 -2.86 0.29 5.26
CA LEU A 247 -3.58 0.22 6.53
C LEU A 247 -4.45 1.46 6.79
N ARG A 248 -3.96 2.65 6.42
CA ARG A 248 -4.76 3.87 6.48
C ARG A 248 -5.97 3.78 5.55
N ARG A 249 -5.78 3.32 4.32
CA ARG A 249 -6.86 3.14 3.34
C ARG A 249 -7.91 2.17 3.85
N ARG A 250 -7.52 1.01 4.36
CA ARG A 250 -8.44 0.03 4.97
C ARG A 250 -9.18 0.61 6.17
N ARG A 251 -8.50 1.37 7.02
CA ARG A 251 -9.14 2.03 8.17
C ARG A 251 -10.17 3.11 7.76
N MET A 252 -9.92 3.78 6.64
CA MET A 252 -10.81 4.80 6.08
C MET A 252 -11.95 4.22 5.23
N GLU A 253 -11.88 2.92 4.89
CA GLU A 253 -12.87 2.25 4.08
C GLU A 253 -14.22 2.20 4.80
N GLY A 254 -15.30 2.56 4.10
CA GLY A 254 -16.65 2.61 4.66
C GLY A 254 -16.95 3.79 5.58
N LEU A 255 -15.98 4.66 5.91
CA LEU A 255 -16.24 5.88 6.68
C LEU A 255 -16.97 6.92 5.82
N VAL A 256 -18.22 7.19 6.19
CA VAL A 256 -19.07 8.20 5.54
C VAL A 256 -19.85 8.95 6.62
N VAL A 257 -19.79 10.29 6.59
CA VAL A 257 -20.68 11.15 7.36
C VAL A 257 -21.87 11.47 6.47
N ALA A 258 -23.08 11.13 6.92
CA ALA A 258 -24.30 11.39 6.18
C ALA A 258 -25.31 12.15 7.03
N ASP A 259 -25.85 13.23 6.47
CA ASP A 259 -26.92 14.02 7.04
C ASP A 259 -28.26 13.43 6.59
N ARG A 260 -29.18 13.22 7.53
CA ARG A 260 -30.52 12.69 7.26
C ARG A 260 -31.53 13.83 7.30
N TYR A 261 -32.35 13.93 6.26
CA TYR A 261 -33.47 14.85 6.17
C TYR A 261 -34.78 14.08 6.19
N GLU A 262 -35.69 14.45 7.08
CA GLU A 262 -37.03 13.89 7.14
C GLU A 262 -37.97 14.58 6.14
N PRO A 263 -39.10 13.95 5.75
CA PRO A 263 -40.11 14.61 4.92
C PRO A 263 -40.65 15.88 5.59
N GLY A 264 -40.72 16.98 4.83
CA GLY A 264 -41.17 18.29 5.30
C GLY A 264 -40.07 19.16 5.90
N GLN A 265 -38.82 18.69 5.97
CA GLN A 265 -37.70 19.46 6.50
C GLN A 265 -37.14 20.43 5.45
N VAL A 266 -36.82 21.65 5.88
CA VAL A 266 -36.23 22.68 5.00
C VAL A 266 -34.75 22.38 4.76
N ILE A 267 -34.36 22.22 3.49
CA ILE A 267 -32.97 22.03 3.05
C ILE A 267 -32.24 23.37 2.98
N ALA A 268 -32.89 24.38 2.43
CA ALA A 268 -32.35 25.73 2.31
C ALA A 268 -33.46 26.77 2.38
N ARG A 269 -33.20 27.88 3.06
CA ARG A 269 -34.14 29.00 3.19
C ARG A 269 -33.91 30.04 2.10
N ARG A 270 -34.96 30.77 1.75
CA ARG A 270 -34.92 31.89 0.82
C ARG A 270 -33.86 32.91 1.23
N GLY A 271 -32.98 33.25 0.29
CA GLY A 271 -31.88 34.20 0.44
C GLY A 271 -30.57 33.57 0.94
N GLN A 272 -30.57 32.28 1.30
CA GLN A 272 -29.35 31.55 1.67
C GLN A 272 -28.48 31.28 0.44
N VAL A 273 -27.16 31.35 0.61
CA VAL A 273 -26.21 30.98 -0.44
C VAL A 273 -26.10 29.45 -0.49
N VAL A 274 -26.08 28.89 -1.69
CA VAL A 274 -25.95 27.44 -1.90
C VAL A 274 -24.52 27.01 -1.63
N ASP A 275 -24.34 26.36 -0.49
CA ASP A 275 -23.09 25.69 -0.12
C ASP A 275 -22.99 24.30 -0.77
N ALA A 276 -21.77 23.72 -0.78
CA ALA A 276 -21.53 22.39 -1.34
C ALA A 276 -22.45 21.29 -0.74
N LYS A 277 -22.80 21.42 0.56
CA LYS A 277 -23.76 20.53 1.24
C LYS A 277 -25.18 20.68 0.71
N ILE A 278 -25.63 21.91 0.49
CA ILE A 278 -26.97 22.22 -0.02
C ILE A 278 -27.09 21.71 -1.46
N LYS A 279 -26.07 21.94 -2.29
CA LYS A 279 -26.04 21.39 -3.66
C LYS A 279 -26.13 19.86 -3.67
N ALA A 280 -25.34 19.17 -2.83
CA ALA A 280 -25.39 17.71 -2.74
C ALA A 280 -26.79 17.20 -2.32
N ALA A 281 -27.46 17.91 -1.40
CA ALA A 281 -28.82 17.60 -0.99
C ALA A 281 -29.86 17.81 -2.11
N LEU A 282 -29.70 18.88 -2.90
CA LEU A 282 -30.57 19.17 -4.05
C LEU A 282 -30.38 18.17 -5.18
N ASP A 283 -29.14 17.81 -5.50
CA ASP A 283 -28.83 16.82 -6.53
C ASP A 283 -29.42 15.44 -6.17
N GLN A 284 -29.32 15.02 -4.91
CA GLN A 284 -29.90 13.76 -4.45
C GLN A 284 -31.44 13.80 -4.38
N LEU A 285 -32.02 14.95 -4.05
CA LEU A 285 -33.48 15.15 -4.13
C LEU A 285 -33.97 15.01 -5.57
N ARG A 286 -33.24 15.55 -6.56
CA ARG A 286 -33.55 15.43 -7.99
C ARG A 286 -33.48 13.98 -8.45
N GLU A 287 -32.45 13.25 -8.06
CA GLU A 287 -32.30 11.83 -8.40
C GLU A 287 -33.48 11.01 -7.85
N LYS A 288 -33.83 11.20 -6.57
CA LYS A 288 -34.97 10.48 -5.97
C LYS A 288 -36.32 10.88 -6.56
N THR A 289 -36.52 12.16 -6.89
CA THR A 289 -37.77 12.60 -7.56
C THR A 289 -37.83 12.16 -9.02
N ALA A 290 -36.70 12.01 -9.70
CA ALA A 290 -36.65 11.41 -11.04
C ALA A 290 -37.02 9.93 -11.00
N VAL A 291 -36.51 9.17 -10.02
CA VAL A 291 -36.87 7.76 -9.81
C VAL A 291 -38.35 7.59 -9.47
N GLN A 292 -38.90 8.39 -8.55
CA GLN A 292 -40.34 8.38 -8.24
C GLN A 292 -41.24 8.76 -9.41
N ARG A 293 -40.77 9.61 -10.34
CA ARG A 293 -41.52 9.94 -11.57
C ARG A 293 -41.53 8.77 -12.56
N LEU A 294 -40.55 7.87 -12.51
CA LEU A 294 -40.44 6.71 -13.38
C LEU A 294 -41.25 5.49 -12.88
N GLU A 295 -41.42 5.33 -11.56
CA GLU A 295 -42.23 4.25 -10.96
C GLU A 295 -43.68 4.13 -11.48
N PRO A 296 -44.48 5.21 -11.59
CA PRO A 296 -45.84 5.10 -12.11
C PRO A 296 -45.86 4.76 -13.60
N ILE A 297 -44.84 5.15 -14.38
CA ILE A 297 -44.76 4.83 -15.82
C ILE A 297 -44.56 3.32 -16.02
N ILE A 298 -43.83 2.67 -15.11
CA ILE A 298 -43.60 1.23 -15.13
C ILE A 298 -44.83 0.46 -14.62
N MET A 299 -45.54 0.97 -13.59
CA MET A 299 -46.74 0.30 -13.06
C MET A 299 -48.01 0.51 -13.90
N THR A 300 -48.09 1.52 -14.76
CA THR A 300 -49.26 1.76 -15.64
C THR A 300 -49.20 0.92 -16.94
N GLN A 301 -48.27 -0.03 -17.03
CA GLN A 301 -48.20 -0.97 -18.14
C GLN A 301 -48.68 -2.36 -17.67
N PRO A 302 -49.99 -2.64 -17.65
CA PRO A 302 -50.48 -3.99 -17.45
C PRO A 302 -50.13 -4.81 -18.70
N ASP A 303 -49.52 -5.97 -18.48
CA ASP A 303 -49.38 -7.11 -19.40
C ASP A 303 -49.46 -6.79 -20.90
N ARG A 304 -48.32 -6.37 -21.47
CA ARG A 304 -47.95 -6.93 -22.78
C ARG A 304 -46.97 -8.05 -22.51
N ALA A 305 -47.47 -9.27 -22.59
CA ALA A 305 -46.65 -10.45 -22.81
C ALA A 305 -45.57 -10.11 -23.87
N PRO A 306 -44.32 -10.58 -23.70
CA PRO A 306 -43.30 -10.36 -24.71
C PRO A 306 -43.81 -10.97 -26.02
N ALA A 307 -44.21 -10.13 -26.96
CA ALA A 307 -44.38 -10.57 -28.34
C ALA A 307 -43.02 -11.12 -28.75
N THR A 308 -42.98 -12.42 -28.98
CA THR A 308 -41.89 -13.15 -29.61
C THR A 308 -41.54 -12.44 -30.92
N HIS A 309 -40.53 -11.57 -30.87
CA HIS A 309 -39.89 -11.03 -32.07
C HIS A 309 -38.90 -12.06 -32.60
N GLU A 310 -39.39 -13.20 -33.06
CA GLU A 310 -38.58 -14.18 -33.82
C GLU A 310 -38.30 -13.71 -35.27
N GLY A 311 -38.90 -12.60 -35.72
CA GLY A 311 -38.74 -12.11 -37.10
C GLY A 311 -37.85 -10.87 -37.31
N ALA A 312 -37.49 -10.12 -36.26
CA ALA A 312 -36.90 -8.78 -36.42
C ALA A 312 -35.40 -8.67 -36.05
N THR A 313 -34.87 -9.62 -35.29
CA THR A 313 -33.46 -9.61 -34.84
C THR A 313 -32.50 -10.26 -35.85
N LEU A 314 -32.99 -11.10 -36.77
CA LEU A 314 -32.16 -11.73 -37.81
C LEU A 314 -31.61 -10.73 -38.85
N TRP A 315 -32.37 -9.70 -39.23
CA TRP A 315 -31.92 -8.71 -40.21
C TRP A 315 -30.89 -7.71 -39.64
N ILE A 316 -31.00 -7.38 -38.34
CA ILE A 316 -30.05 -6.48 -37.67
C ILE A 316 -28.71 -7.19 -37.46
N VAL A 317 -28.72 -8.47 -37.07
CA VAL A 317 -27.50 -9.28 -36.92
C VAL A 317 -26.84 -9.55 -38.28
N ALA A 318 -27.61 -9.81 -39.34
CA ALA A 318 -27.10 -9.96 -40.70
C ALA A 318 -26.49 -8.65 -41.26
N GLY A 319 -27.12 -7.50 -40.97
CA GLY A 319 -26.60 -6.18 -41.36
C GLY A 319 -25.28 -5.82 -40.66
N THR A 320 -25.16 -6.12 -39.37
CA THR A 320 -23.91 -5.87 -38.62
C THR A 320 -22.77 -6.80 -39.03
N ALA A 321 -23.06 -8.06 -39.37
CA ALA A 321 -22.05 -8.98 -39.89
C ALA A 321 -21.55 -8.57 -41.28
N GLY A 322 -22.45 -8.10 -42.15
CA GLY A 322 -22.09 -7.57 -43.48
C GLY A 322 -21.19 -6.33 -43.41
N ALA A 323 -21.48 -5.40 -42.50
CA ALA A 323 -20.67 -4.21 -42.28
C ALA A 323 -19.26 -4.54 -41.75
N LEU A 324 -19.14 -5.56 -40.90
CA LEU A 324 -17.87 -6.00 -40.32
C LEU A 324 -17.00 -6.74 -41.36
N VAL A 325 -17.61 -7.52 -42.26
CA VAL A 325 -16.92 -8.14 -43.40
C VAL A 325 -16.46 -7.08 -44.42
N LEU A 326 -17.26 -6.05 -44.68
CA LEU A 326 -16.88 -4.92 -45.54
C LEU A 326 -15.71 -4.12 -44.94
N LEU A 327 -15.73 -3.86 -43.63
CA LEU A 327 -14.62 -3.19 -42.94
C LEU A 327 -13.33 -4.02 -42.95
N LEU A 328 -13.42 -5.34 -42.78
CA LEU A 328 -12.27 -6.24 -42.89
C LEU A 328 -11.74 -6.32 -44.33
N ALA A 329 -12.62 -6.31 -45.34
CA ALA A 329 -12.21 -6.30 -46.75
C ALA A 329 -11.54 -4.97 -47.15
N VAL A 330 -12.04 -3.83 -46.66
CA VAL A 330 -11.43 -2.50 -46.85
C VAL A 330 -10.10 -2.40 -46.09
N GLY A 331 -10.01 -2.94 -44.88
CA GLY A 331 -8.76 -3.05 -44.14
C GLY A 331 -7.72 -3.90 -44.87
N TRP A 332 -8.14 -5.00 -45.48
CA TRP A 332 -7.27 -5.89 -46.26
C TRP A 332 -6.76 -5.24 -47.55
N THR A 333 -7.59 -4.49 -48.27
CA THR A 333 -7.17 -3.80 -49.50
C THR A 333 -6.21 -2.65 -49.20
N ILE A 334 -6.43 -1.89 -48.12
CA ILE A 334 -5.52 -0.83 -47.68
C ILE A 334 -4.18 -1.42 -47.21
N ALA A 335 -4.19 -2.53 -46.47
CA ALA A 335 -2.97 -3.22 -46.06
C ALA A 335 -2.19 -3.77 -47.27
N ARG A 336 -2.89 -4.31 -48.28
CA ARG A 336 -2.27 -4.82 -49.52
C ARG A 336 -1.68 -3.71 -50.38
N HIS A 337 -2.32 -2.55 -50.47
CA HIS A 337 -1.79 -1.39 -51.20
C HIS A 337 -0.60 -0.72 -50.51
N ARG A 338 -0.52 -0.75 -49.17
CA ARG A 338 0.61 -0.17 -48.42
C ARG A 338 1.87 -1.03 -48.46
N LEU A 339 1.76 -2.35 -48.65
CA LEU A 339 2.94 -3.23 -48.84
C LEU A 339 3.53 -3.21 -50.26
N GLN A 340 2.81 -2.75 -51.29
CA GLN A 340 3.32 -2.71 -52.66
C GLN A 340 3.97 -1.36 -53.08
N ARG A 341 4.12 -0.39 -52.16
CA ARG A 341 4.70 0.94 -52.47
C ARG A 341 6.04 1.24 -51.77
N ARG A 342 6.80 0.22 -51.35
CA ARG A 342 8.16 0.42 -50.82
C ARG A 342 9.16 -0.59 -51.36
N TYR A 343 9.40 -0.58 -52.67
CA TYR A 343 10.68 -0.99 -53.25
C TYR A 343 10.90 -0.15 -54.52
N LEU A 344 11.66 0.94 -54.39
CA LEU A 344 12.28 1.59 -55.54
C LEU A 344 13.57 0.82 -55.83
N PRO A 345 13.72 0.19 -57.01
CA PRO A 345 15.00 -0.40 -57.40
C PRO A 345 15.94 0.69 -57.91
N MET A 346 17.15 0.66 -57.37
CA MET A 346 18.32 1.42 -57.76
C MET A 346 18.80 0.96 -59.14
N ALA A 347 19.02 1.90 -60.05
CA ALA A 347 19.59 1.65 -61.37
C ALA A 347 21.09 1.35 -61.24
N LEU A 348 21.54 0.26 -61.86
CA LEU A 348 22.94 0.02 -62.19
C LEU A 348 23.00 -0.41 -63.66
N ASP A 349 23.64 0.45 -64.44
CA ASP A 349 23.94 0.31 -65.84
C ASP A 349 24.88 -0.86 -66.13
N ASN A 350 24.60 -1.50 -67.28
CA ASN A 350 25.52 -2.02 -68.30
C ASN A 350 26.85 -2.68 -67.88
N LEU A 351 27.02 -3.94 -68.29
CA LEU A 351 27.93 -4.39 -69.37
C LEU A 351 27.90 -5.93 -69.39
N SER A 352 27.27 -6.53 -70.40
CA SER A 352 27.95 -7.15 -71.55
C SER A 352 28.56 -8.52 -71.25
N ALA A 353 28.01 -9.58 -71.84
CA ALA A 353 28.65 -10.18 -73.03
C ALA A 353 28.10 -11.59 -73.35
N TYR A 354 27.70 -11.71 -74.62
CA TYR A 354 27.80 -12.89 -75.50
C TYR A 354 26.58 -13.83 -75.70
N PRO A 355 26.34 -14.26 -76.96
CA PRO A 355 25.00 -14.52 -77.52
C PRO A 355 24.84 -15.98 -78.00
N PRO A 356 24.04 -16.31 -79.04
CA PRO A 356 22.75 -16.96 -78.88
C PRO A 356 22.73 -18.38 -79.48
N ILE A 357 21.79 -19.22 -79.04
CA ILE A 357 21.38 -20.40 -79.82
C ILE A 357 19.85 -20.45 -79.84
N GLU A 358 19.31 -20.25 -81.03
CA GLU A 358 17.90 -20.41 -81.35
C GLU A 358 17.52 -21.90 -81.34
N ALA A 359 16.48 -22.27 -80.59
CA ALA A 359 15.61 -23.41 -80.91
C ALA A 359 14.30 -23.33 -80.11
N SER A 360 13.23 -23.00 -80.85
CA SER A 360 11.83 -23.46 -80.72
C SER A 360 11.11 -23.47 -79.34
N GLY A 361 10.10 -22.59 -79.27
CA GLY A 361 8.81 -22.55 -78.53
C GLY A 361 8.36 -23.54 -77.43
N ASP A 362 9.00 -24.69 -77.23
CA ASP A 362 8.47 -25.79 -76.39
C ASP A 362 8.76 -25.66 -74.90
N TRP A 363 9.73 -24.83 -74.50
CA TRP A 363 10.05 -24.65 -73.08
C TRP A 363 8.99 -23.80 -72.36
N ARG A 364 8.35 -22.88 -73.07
CA ARG A 364 7.38 -21.93 -72.49
C ARG A 364 6.07 -22.62 -72.11
N GLN A 365 5.59 -23.54 -72.97
CA GLN A 365 4.43 -24.37 -72.65
C GLN A 365 4.73 -25.38 -71.54
N ARG A 366 5.94 -25.95 -71.49
CA ARG A 366 6.38 -26.81 -70.38
C ARG A 366 6.51 -26.04 -69.05
N ALA A 367 6.98 -24.81 -69.08
CA ALA A 367 7.07 -23.95 -67.90
C ALA A 367 5.69 -23.60 -67.35
N ILE A 368 4.73 -23.19 -68.20
CA ILE A 368 3.37 -22.85 -67.77
C ILE A 368 2.64 -24.09 -67.23
N ALA A 369 2.79 -25.25 -67.87
CA ALA A 369 2.19 -26.49 -67.40
C ALA A 369 2.87 -27.03 -66.11
N ALA A 370 4.13 -26.68 -65.85
CA ALA A 370 4.81 -26.97 -64.60
C ALA A 370 4.37 -26.03 -63.48
N GLU A 371 4.15 -24.74 -63.78
CA GLU A 371 3.63 -23.76 -62.82
C GLU A 371 2.18 -24.07 -62.40
N GLU A 372 1.30 -24.45 -63.32
CA GLU A 372 -0.07 -24.84 -62.96
C GLU A 372 -0.12 -26.12 -62.10
N ARG A 373 0.76 -27.09 -62.37
CA ARG A 373 0.88 -28.30 -61.54
C ARG A 373 1.47 -27.98 -60.17
N ALA A 374 2.46 -27.09 -60.11
CA ALA A 374 3.05 -26.63 -58.85
C ALA A 374 2.01 -25.88 -58.01
N GLN A 375 1.21 -24.99 -58.61
CA GLN A 375 0.15 -24.25 -57.90
C GLN A 375 -0.98 -25.16 -57.40
N LYS A 376 -1.41 -26.14 -58.21
CA LYS A 376 -2.42 -27.14 -57.77
C LYS A 376 -1.88 -28.02 -56.63
N ALA A 377 -0.61 -28.43 -56.70
CA ALA A 377 0.04 -29.17 -55.61
C ALA A 377 0.18 -28.31 -54.34
N GLN A 378 0.56 -27.03 -54.46
CA GLN A 378 0.71 -26.13 -53.32
C GLN A 378 -0.63 -25.79 -52.66
N ALA A 379 -1.71 -25.70 -53.43
CA ALA A 379 -3.06 -25.49 -52.92
C ALA A 379 -3.59 -26.71 -52.13
N MET A 380 -3.36 -27.93 -52.64
CA MET A 380 -3.73 -29.16 -51.92
C MET A 380 -2.92 -29.35 -50.64
N VAL A 381 -1.62 -29.04 -50.67
CA VAL A 381 -0.75 -29.08 -49.47
C VAL A 381 -1.17 -28.05 -48.43
N ARG A 382 -1.54 -26.83 -48.85
CA ARG A 382 -2.06 -25.80 -47.93
C ARG A 382 -3.41 -26.17 -47.32
N ALA A 383 -4.32 -26.79 -48.10
CA ALA A 383 -5.61 -27.22 -47.59
C ALA A 383 -5.49 -28.35 -46.55
N GLY A 384 -4.57 -29.32 -46.75
CA GLY A 384 -4.33 -30.40 -45.79
C GLY A 384 -3.62 -29.94 -44.51
N LEU A 385 -2.64 -29.03 -44.62
CA LEU A 385 -1.88 -28.53 -43.47
C LEU A 385 -2.73 -27.64 -42.54
N LEU A 386 -3.65 -26.84 -43.10
CA LEU A 386 -4.53 -25.99 -42.28
C LEU A 386 -5.53 -26.80 -41.44
N ALA A 387 -6.07 -27.90 -42.00
CA ALA A 387 -6.96 -28.79 -41.25
C ALA A 387 -6.21 -29.49 -40.10
N HIS A 388 -4.98 -29.93 -40.33
CA HIS A 388 -4.17 -30.59 -39.30
C HIS A 388 -3.72 -29.62 -38.19
N LEU A 389 -3.39 -28.37 -38.53
CA LEU A 389 -3.05 -27.34 -37.54
C LEU A 389 -4.25 -26.92 -36.69
N ALA A 390 -5.45 -26.84 -37.27
CA ALA A 390 -6.67 -26.55 -36.50
C ALA A 390 -6.99 -27.67 -35.49
N GLN A 391 -6.83 -28.94 -35.90
CA GLN A 391 -7.02 -30.10 -35.02
C GLN A 391 -5.97 -30.16 -33.90
N TRP A 392 -4.71 -29.82 -34.19
CA TRP A 392 -3.65 -29.80 -33.17
C TRP A 392 -3.84 -28.65 -32.16
N LEU A 393 -4.26 -27.48 -32.62
CA LEU A 393 -4.56 -26.34 -31.75
C LEU A 393 -5.78 -26.63 -30.86
N SER A 394 -6.83 -27.27 -31.38
CA SER A 394 -8.00 -27.63 -30.58
C SER A 394 -7.66 -28.67 -29.51
N ASP A 395 -6.93 -29.74 -29.85
CA ASP A 395 -6.48 -30.76 -28.89
C ASP A 395 -5.57 -30.18 -27.80
N ARG A 396 -4.70 -29.23 -28.15
CA ARG A 396 -3.85 -28.55 -27.16
C ARG A 396 -4.65 -27.64 -26.23
N MET A 397 -5.66 -26.93 -26.75
CA MET A 397 -6.51 -26.07 -25.93
C MET A 397 -7.45 -26.87 -25.02
N THR A 398 -8.06 -27.95 -25.51
CA THR A 398 -8.93 -28.80 -24.68
C THR A 398 -8.14 -29.49 -23.58
N ARG A 399 -6.94 -30.01 -23.86
CA ARG A 399 -6.05 -30.55 -22.82
C ARG A 399 -5.69 -29.50 -21.77
N LYS A 400 -5.35 -28.27 -22.19
CA LYS A 400 -5.02 -27.19 -21.25
C LYS A 400 -6.21 -26.75 -20.40
N LEU A 401 -7.42 -26.70 -20.97
CA LEU A 401 -8.63 -26.39 -20.22
C LEU A 401 -9.01 -27.51 -19.25
N LEU A 402 -8.80 -28.77 -19.64
CA LEU A 402 -9.03 -29.92 -18.76
C LEU A 402 -8.04 -29.96 -17.60
N THR A 403 -6.76 -29.66 -17.83
CA THR A 403 -5.77 -29.55 -16.74
C THR A 403 -6.10 -28.38 -15.82
N GLN A 404 -6.46 -27.23 -16.37
CA GLN A 404 -6.86 -26.05 -15.58
C GLN A 404 -8.12 -26.31 -14.75
N ARG A 405 -9.11 -27.03 -15.29
CA ARG A 405 -10.31 -27.42 -14.54
C ARG A 405 -9.97 -28.43 -13.44
N ALA A 406 -9.09 -29.39 -13.70
CA ALA A 406 -8.65 -30.34 -12.69
C ALA A 406 -7.92 -29.65 -11.54
N GLU A 407 -7.01 -28.72 -11.85
CA GLU A 407 -6.29 -27.89 -10.86
C GLU A 407 -7.26 -27.02 -10.04
N LEU A 408 -8.28 -26.42 -10.68
CA LEU A 408 -9.30 -25.65 -9.96
C LEU A 408 -10.15 -26.52 -9.02
N VAL A 409 -10.54 -27.72 -9.46
CA VAL A 409 -11.32 -28.64 -8.61
C VAL A 409 -10.49 -29.13 -7.43
N ASP A 410 -9.21 -29.43 -7.64
CA ASP A 410 -8.28 -29.82 -6.57
C ASP A 410 -8.05 -28.67 -5.57
N ALA A 411 -7.89 -27.43 -6.06
CA ALA A 411 -7.82 -26.24 -5.22
C ALA A 411 -9.10 -26.01 -4.41
N HIS A 412 -10.28 -26.24 -5.00
CA HIS A 412 -11.56 -26.15 -4.27
C HIS A 412 -11.71 -27.25 -3.22
N GLN A 413 -11.29 -28.49 -3.51
CA GLN A 413 -11.32 -29.58 -2.53
C GLN A 413 -10.36 -29.32 -1.37
N LYS A 414 -9.16 -28.81 -1.66
CA LYS A 414 -8.19 -28.42 -0.64
C LYS A 414 -8.69 -27.28 0.23
N ALA A 415 -9.28 -26.24 -0.38
CA ALA A 415 -9.90 -25.15 0.36
C ALA A 415 -11.05 -25.63 1.25
N ALA A 416 -11.87 -26.59 0.79
CA ALA A 416 -12.94 -27.16 1.59
C ALA A 416 -12.43 -27.94 2.81
N LEU A 417 -11.32 -28.68 2.66
CA LEU A 417 -10.65 -29.36 3.78
C LEU A 417 -10.07 -28.37 4.79
N GLU A 418 -9.43 -27.31 4.32
CA GLU A 418 -8.90 -26.25 5.18
C GLU A 418 -10.02 -25.52 5.93
N MET A 419 -11.18 -25.27 5.29
CA MET A 419 -12.36 -24.70 5.94
C MET A 419 -12.91 -25.62 7.04
N ALA A 420 -13.01 -26.93 6.78
CA ALA A 420 -13.46 -27.90 7.79
C ALA A 420 -12.48 -27.98 8.98
N GLU A 421 -11.17 -27.87 8.73
CA GLU A 421 -10.17 -27.83 9.80
C GLU A 421 -10.28 -26.54 10.62
N LEU A 422 -10.54 -25.40 9.98
CA LEU A 422 -10.78 -24.12 10.67
C LEU A 422 -12.04 -24.16 11.53
N GLU A 423 -13.12 -24.79 11.03
CA GLU A 423 -14.35 -24.98 11.78
C GLU A 423 -14.11 -25.85 13.03
N ALA A 424 -13.40 -26.97 12.89
CA ALA A 424 -13.02 -27.82 14.02
C ALA A 424 -12.12 -27.10 15.03
N ARG A 425 -11.19 -26.25 14.56
CA ARG A 425 -10.36 -25.42 15.43
C ARG A 425 -11.19 -24.34 16.14
N LEU A 426 -12.19 -23.76 15.48
CA LEU A 426 -13.11 -22.79 16.06
C LEU A 426 -13.97 -23.42 17.17
N GLU A 427 -14.53 -24.60 16.95
CA GLU A 427 -15.28 -25.33 17.98
C GLU A 427 -14.40 -25.63 19.20
N LYS A 428 -13.16 -26.08 18.98
CA LYS A 428 -12.18 -26.33 20.05
C LYS A 428 -11.80 -25.07 20.83
N VAL A 429 -11.87 -23.89 20.21
CA VAL A 429 -11.59 -22.60 20.86
C VAL A 429 -12.85 -22.01 21.53
N GLN A 430 -14.04 -22.27 20.99
CA GLN A 430 -15.30 -21.81 21.58
C GLN A 430 -15.68 -22.58 22.85
N ALA A 431 -15.46 -23.90 22.89
CA ALA A 431 -15.72 -24.73 24.07
C ALA A 431 -15.04 -24.22 25.36
N PRO A 432 -13.71 -23.96 25.40
CA PRO A 432 -13.04 -23.45 26.60
C PRO A 432 -13.42 -22.01 26.94
N LEU A 433 -13.97 -21.24 26.00
CA LEU A 433 -14.45 -19.88 26.26
C LEU A 433 -15.81 -19.90 26.98
N GLN A 434 -16.71 -20.80 26.60
CA GLN A 434 -17.98 -21.02 27.30
C GLN A 434 -17.75 -21.53 28.73
N ASP A 435 -16.83 -22.48 28.92
CA ASP A 435 -16.48 -22.98 30.25
C ASP A 435 -15.92 -21.87 31.16
N ARG A 436 -15.10 -20.97 30.58
CA ARG A 436 -14.58 -19.80 31.31
C ARG A 436 -15.68 -18.80 31.65
N LEU A 437 -16.63 -18.55 30.75
CA LEU A 437 -17.77 -17.67 31.02
C LEU A 437 -18.62 -18.21 32.17
N LEU A 438 -18.94 -19.51 32.16
CA LEU A 438 -19.67 -20.15 33.26
C LEU A 438 -18.89 -20.10 34.58
N ALA A 439 -17.57 -20.22 34.55
CA ALA A 439 -16.73 -20.07 35.74
C ALA A 439 -16.77 -18.63 36.28
N TYR A 440 -16.75 -17.62 35.40
CA TYR A 440 -16.89 -16.22 35.81
C TYR A 440 -18.28 -15.91 36.37
N GLU A 441 -19.34 -16.40 35.75
CA GLU A 441 -20.71 -16.24 36.25
C GLU A 441 -20.89 -16.85 37.65
N ARG A 442 -20.36 -18.05 37.87
CA ARG A 442 -20.36 -18.67 39.21
C ARG A 442 -19.59 -17.86 40.23
N ARG A 443 -18.43 -17.32 39.85
CA ARG A 443 -17.61 -16.49 40.74
C ARG A 443 -18.28 -15.15 41.05
N ILE A 444 -18.99 -14.56 40.09
CA ILE A 444 -19.79 -13.34 40.31
C ILE A 444 -20.91 -13.64 41.31
N ALA A 445 -21.66 -14.73 41.13
CA ALA A 445 -22.72 -15.12 42.05
C ALA A 445 -22.20 -15.42 43.47
N GLU A 446 -21.01 -16.04 43.58
CA GLU A 446 -20.34 -16.27 44.86
C GLU A 446 -19.89 -14.96 45.52
N LEU A 447 -19.31 -14.04 44.73
CA LEU A 447 -18.89 -12.72 45.22
C LEU A 447 -20.10 -11.86 45.62
N GLU A 448 -21.23 -11.92 44.91
CA GLU A 448 -22.48 -11.24 45.30
C GLU A 448 -23.05 -11.80 46.61
N LYS A 449 -22.94 -13.11 46.81
CA LYS A 449 -23.31 -13.77 48.08
C LYS A 449 -22.36 -13.37 49.21
N GLU A 450 -21.05 -13.29 48.95
CA GLU A 450 -20.10 -12.74 49.92
C GLU A 450 -20.36 -11.25 50.20
N LEU A 451 -20.78 -10.47 49.21
CA LEU A 451 -21.08 -9.05 49.36
C LEU A 451 -22.34 -8.82 50.21
N SER A 452 -23.35 -9.69 50.07
CA SER A 452 -24.57 -9.64 50.88
C SER A 452 -24.32 -10.05 52.33
N ILE A 453 -23.40 -11.00 52.56
CA ILE A 453 -22.94 -11.38 53.91
C ILE A 453 -22.04 -10.30 54.53
N LYS A 454 -21.15 -9.68 53.73
CA LYS A 454 -20.21 -8.62 54.18
C LYS A 454 -20.82 -7.22 54.19
N GLY A 455 -22.10 -7.05 53.83
CA GLY A 455 -22.78 -5.76 53.76
C GLY A 455 -22.92 -5.04 55.12
N GLU A 456 -22.96 -5.79 56.23
CA GLU A 456 -23.05 -5.21 57.58
C GLU A 456 -21.67 -4.75 58.09
N GLU A 457 -20.62 -5.57 57.93
CA GLU A 457 -19.26 -5.25 58.39
C GLU A 457 -18.56 -4.21 57.50
N ASN A 458 -18.78 -4.22 56.18
CA ASN A 458 -18.15 -3.28 55.27
C ASN A 458 -18.76 -1.87 55.38
N ARG A 459 -20.02 -1.75 55.82
CA ARG A 459 -20.65 -0.45 56.12
C ARG A 459 -20.01 0.22 57.35
N GLU A 460 -19.63 -0.56 58.35
CA GLU A 460 -18.87 -0.11 59.53
C GLU A 460 -17.44 0.31 59.15
N LEU A 461 -16.78 -0.47 58.29
CA LEU A 461 -15.41 -0.20 57.82
C LEU A 461 -15.32 1.04 56.92
N ILE A 462 -16.31 1.26 56.05
CA ILE A 462 -16.41 2.47 55.22
C ILE A 462 -16.67 3.71 56.09
N LYS A 463 -17.53 3.62 57.12
CA LYS A 463 -17.74 4.72 58.09
C LYS A 463 -16.47 5.05 58.88
N ALA A 464 -15.68 4.05 59.27
CA ALA A 464 -14.40 4.26 59.93
C ALA A 464 -13.38 4.93 59.00
N LYS A 465 -13.27 4.46 57.74
CA LYS A 465 -12.35 5.01 56.75
C LYS A 465 -12.69 6.45 56.36
N ILE A 466 -13.97 6.79 56.26
CA ILE A 466 -14.43 8.19 56.03
C ILE A 466 -14.04 9.11 57.20
N ARG A 467 -14.11 8.63 58.45
CA ARG A 467 -13.69 9.41 59.63
C ARG A 467 -12.18 9.68 59.63
N VAL A 468 -11.37 8.70 59.23
CA VAL A 468 -9.91 8.86 59.12
C VAL A 468 -9.57 9.88 58.03
N VAL A 469 -10.16 9.75 56.85
CA VAL A 469 -9.93 10.68 55.73
C VAL A 469 -10.36 12.11 56.09
N ARG A 470 -11.49 12.30 56.80
CA ARG A 470 -11.92 13.63 57.27
C ARG A 470 -10.93 14.27 58.24
N LYS A 471 -10.38 13.52 59.20
CA LYS A 471 -9.33 14.04 60.10
C LYS A 471 -8.09 14.47 59.34
N GLN A 472 -7.68 13.71 58.33
CA GLN A 472 -6.51 14.05 57.51
C GLN A 472 -6.73 15.34 56.71
N LEU A 473 -7.94 15.54 56.19
CA LEU A 473 -8.34 16.74 55.45
C LEU A 473 -8.44 17.98 56.35
N GLU A 474 -8.84 17.83 57.61
CA GLU A 474 -8.82 18.92 58.60
C GLU A 474 -7.39 19.32 59.00
N ILE A 475 -6.48 18.35 59.12
CA ILE A 475 -5.05 18.60 59.40
C ILE A 475 -4.40 19.35 58.23
N GLU A 476 -4.69 18.94 57.00
CA GLU A 476 -4.19 19.63 55.80
C GLU A 476 -4.78 21.04 55.65
N ARG A 477 -6.08 21.23 55.92
CA ARG A 477 -6.70 22.56 55.94
C ARG A 477 -6.14 23.46 57.05
N GLY A 478 -5.77 22.90 58.20
CA GLY A 478 -5.08 23.61 59.27
C GLY A 478 -3.67 24.07 58.85
N LYS A 479 -2.92 23.22 58.15
CA LYS A 479 -1.58 23.55 57.62
C LYS A 479 -1.63 24.62 56.54
N SER A 480 -2.53 24.51 55.55
CA SER A 480 -2.69 25.55 54.52
C SER A 480 -3.14 26.91 55.05
N ARG A 481 -3.78 26.97 56.22
CA ARG A 481 -4.21 28.24 56.84
C ARG A 481 -3.10 28.94 57.64
N VAL A 482 -2.02 28.22 57.97
CA VAL A 482 -0.82 28.80 58.61
C VAL A 482 0.20 29.27 57.56
N GLU A 483 0.19 28.71 56.35
CA GLU A 483 1.08 29.12 55.25
C GLU A 483 0.60 30.37 54.47
N PHE A 484 -0.53 30.98 54.86
CA PHE A 484 -1.08 32.17 54.20
C PHE A 484 -1.15 33.42 55.10
N ASN A 485 -0.44 33.45 56.23
CA ASN A 485 -0.27 34.62 57.09
C ASN A 485 1.20 34.94 57.33
#